data_AF-B4R7E9-F1
#
_entry.id   AF-B4R7E9-F1
#
_cell.length_a   1.000
_cell.length_b   1.000
_cell.length_c   1.000
_cell.angle_alpha   90.00
_cell.angle_beta   90.00
_cell.angle_gamma   90.00
#
_symmetry.space_group_name_H-M   'P 1'
#
loop_
_entity.id
_entity.type
_entity.pdbx_description
1 polymer ?
#
loop_
_entity_poly.entity_id
_entity_poly.type
_entity_poly.pdbx_seq_one_letter_code
_entity_poly.pdbx_strand_id
1 'polypeptide(L)'
;MWWSRKFVSRSLRLHRLKSTRSTAPRKPEQSLGIIGVPFAKGQGKQGVELAPDLLRQSSLRQVLQSSHDDLVIRDYGNLQYAVDEPLLQQQRVHYHHIRNYADFMACNRALIEQVKLMLVENTQFLAIGGDHAIGFGSVAGHLQHTPNLSLVWIDAHADINLHSTSQSGNIHGMPVSFLLEQLRNTWQHAGLQEIAPNCLPKDQLVYIGLRDIDPYEAFILNKVGIRYYAMDTIDRVGVPKIIEMTLDALNPQNKIHVSFDIDALDSNVAPSTGTAVRGGLTLREGISIVEALRDTERVQGVDLVEINPKLGSERDVRTTVESGLEILKSMFGYRRSGRWSNIDTGILGSD
;
A
#
# COMPACT_ATOMS: atom_id res chain seq x y z
N MET A 1 -8.45 -71.31 -67.55
CA MET A 1 -8.15 -70.83 -66.18
C MET A 1 -8.83 -69.47 -66.05
N TRP A 2 -10.06 -69.34 -65.50
CA TRP A 2 -10.40 -69.25 -64.06
C TRP A 2 -9.45 -68.26 -63.33
N TRP A 3 -9.85 -67.10 -62.79
CA TRP A 3 -10.87 -66.86 -61.76
C TRP A 3 -11.38 -65.40 -61.67
N SER A 4 -12.66 -65.33 -61.29
CA SER A 4 -13.48 -64.28 -60.66
C SER A 4 -12.78 -63.21 -59.77
N ARG A 5 -13.21 -61.93 -59.90
CA ARG A 5 -13.05 -60.88 -58.86
C ARG A 5 -14.40 -60.60 -58.19
N LYS A 6 -14.50 -60.91 -56.89
CA LYS A 6 -15.59 -60.50 -55.99
C LYS A 6 -15.29 -59.14 -55.35
N PHE A 7 -16.36 -58.38 -55.13
CA PHE A 7 -16.47 -57.11 -54.40
C PHE A 7 -16.01 -57.19 -52.93
N VAL A 8 -15.47 -56.08 -52.40
CA VAL A 8 -15.59 -55.70 -50.97
C VAL A 8 -15.76 -54.19 -50.86
N SER A 9 -16.85 -53.77 -50.22
CA SER A 9 -17.20 -52.39 -49.88
C SER A 9 -16.27 -51.81 -48.81
N ARG A 10 -15.82 -50.56 -48.97
CA ARG A 10 -15.18 -49.79 -47.90
C ARG A 10 -16.18 -48.82 -47.27
N SER A 11 -16.46 -49.05 -45.99
CA SER A 11 -17.22 -48.19 -45.08
C SER A 11 -16.50 -46.85 -44.88
N LEU A 12 -17.21 -45.74 -45.11
CA LEU A 12 -16.79 -44.38 -44.73
C LEU A 12 -17.07 -44.16 -43.24
N ARG A 13 -16.03 -44.14 -42.41
CA ARG A 13 -16.10 -43.66 -41.01
C ARG A 13 -15.83 -42.15 -40.99
N LEU A 14 -16.89 -41.36 -40.84
CA LEU A 14 -16.82 -39.95 -40.43
C LEU A 14 -16.10 -39.85 -39.08
N HIS A 15 -14.86 -39.34 -39.09
CA HIS A 15 -14.16 -38.96 -37.86
C HIS A 15 -14.69 -37.60 -37.41
N ARG A 16 -15.42 -37.61 -36.29
CA ARG A 16 -15.80 -36.41 -35.54
C ARG A 16 -14.51 -35.74 -35.07
N LEU A 17 -14.17 -34.59 -35.67
CA LEU A 17 -13.14 -33.68 -35.14
C LEU A 17 -13.58 -33.26 -33.73
N LYS A 18 -12.90 -33.78 -32.70
CA LYS A 18 -13.02 -33.27 -31.34
C LYS A 18 -12.41 -31.86 -31.36
N SER A 19 -13.27 -30.85 -31.24
CA SER A 19 -12.88 -29.49 -30.88
C SER A 19 -12.04 -29.54 -29.61
N THR A 20 -10.72 -29.43 -29.75
CA THR A 20 -9.83 -29.13 -28.63
C THR A 20 -10.12 -27.70 -28.22
N ARG A 21 -10.89 -27.52 -27.14
CA ARG A 21 -10.94 -26.24 -26.42
C ARG A 21 -9.50 -25.92 -26.03
N SER A 22 -8.93 -24.92 -26.70
CA SER A 22 -7.69 -24.27 -26.29
C SER A 22 -7.94 -23.75 -24.87
N THR A 23 -7.39 -24.42 -23.87
CA THR A 23 -7.31 -23.87 -22.52
C THR A 23 -6.18 -22.85 -22.56
N ALA A 24 -6.52 -21.60 -22.87
CA ALA A 24 -5.62 -20.49 -22.61
C ALA A 24 -5.09 -20.63 -21.16
N PRO A 25 -3.80 -20.39 -20.90
CA PRO A 25 -3.27 -20.47 -19.55
C PRO A 25 -4.11 -19.57 -18.64
N ARG A 26 -4.69 -20.18 -17.60
CA ARG A 26 -5.49 -19.47 -16.61
C ARG A 26 -4.56 -18.43 -15.99
N LYS A 27 -4.90 -17.13 -16.09
CA LYS A 27 -4.16 -16.09 -15.38
C LYS A 27 -4.07 -16.50 -13.90
N PRO A 28 -2.93 -16.30 -13.23
CA PRO A 28 -2.83 -16.60 -11.81
C PRO A 28 -3.94 -15.88 -11.05
N GLU A 29 -4.59 -16.60 -10.13
CA GLU A 29 -5.69 -16.08 -9.32
C GLU A 29 -5.19 -14.90 -8.48
N GLN A 30 -5.71 -13.70 -8.74
CA GLN A 30 -5.32 -12.51 -8.00
C GLN A 30 -5.87 -12.64 -6.57
N SER A 31 -4.99 -12.57 -5.58
CA SER A 31 -5.32 -12.71 -4.17
C SER A 31 -4.80 -11.54 -3.35
N LEU A 32 -5.62 -11.08 -2.43
CA LEU A 32 -5.33 -9.96 -1.54
C LEU A 32 -5.48 -10.41 -0.08
N GLY A 33 -4.38 -10.32 0.66
CA GLY A 33 -4.39 -10.41 2.12
C GLY A 33 -4.72 -9.07 2.75
N ILE A 34 -5.63 -9.02 3.71
CA ILE A 34 -5.99 -7.81 4.46
C ILE A 34 -5.63 -8.02 5.93
N ILE A 35 -4.92 -7.06 6.52
CA ILE A 35 -4.65 -7.01 7.96
C ILE A 35 -5.04 -5.63 8.50
N GLY A 36 -5.76 -5.62 9.61
CA GLY A 36 -5.98 -4.40 10.38
C GLY A 36 -4.88 -4.24 11.43
N VAL A 37 -4.33 -3.04 11.58
CA VAL A 37 -3.25 -2.76 12.54
C VAL A 37 -3.71 -1.64 13.46
N PRO A 38 -4.49 -1.94 14.52
CA PRO A 38 -5.12 -0.94 15.39
C PRO A 38 -4.09 -0.31 16.35
N PHE A 39 -3.13 0.43 15.81
CA PHE A 39 -2.04 1.08 16.54
C PHE A 39 -2.26 2.59 16.55
N ALA A 40 -2.38 3.17 17.74
CA ALA A 40 -2.60 4.61 17.95
C ALA A 40 -1.56 5.26 18.87
N LYS A 41 -0.50 4.50 19.19
CA LYS A 41 0.48 4.88 20.21
C LYS A 41 1.64 5.69 19.62
N GLY A 42 1.69 5.84 18.29
CA GLY A 42 2.70 6.61 17.58
C GLY A 42 2.53 8.12 17.73
N GLN A 43 1.34 8.57 18.17
CA GLN A 43 0.98 9.98 18.31
C GLN A 43 0.08 10.26 19.52
N GLY A 44 -0.42 11.49 19.63
CA GLY A 44 -1.10 12.01 20.82
C GLY A 44 -2.60 11.74 20.92
N LYS A 45 -3.28 11.59 19.80
CA LYS A 45 -4.74 11.49 19.65
C LYS A 45 -5.16 10.02 19.56
N GLN A 46 -6.11 9.61 20.38
CA GLN A 46 -6.75 8.30 20.21
C GLN A 46 -7.75 8.34 19.05
N GLY A 47 -8.16 7.16 18.59
CA GLY A 47 -9.22 6.94 17.62
C GLY A 47 -8.76 6.29 16.33
N VAL A 48 -7.52 6.50 15.88
CA VAL A 48 -6.98 5.83 14.69
C VAL A 48 -7.00 4.30 14.83
N GLU A 49 -6.90 3.76 16.05
CA GLU A 49 -7.02 2.32 16.31
C GLU A 49 -8.38 1.72 15.91
N LEU A 50 -9.41 2.56 15.71
CA LEU A 50 -10.76 2.14 15.33
C LEU A 50 -10.96 2.06 13.82
N ALA A 51 -10.06 2.65 13.02
CA ALA A 51 -10.21 2.71 11.57
C ALA A 51 -10.28 1.34 10.88
N PRO A 52 -9.48 0.32 11.27
CA PRO A 52 -9.55 -0.99 10.62
C PRO A 52 -10.94 -1.62 10.72
N ASP A 53 -11.56 -1.58 11.90
CA ASP A 53 -12.90 -2.13 12.11
C ASP A 53 -13.98 -1.27 11.45
N LEU A 54 -13.84 0.06 11.49
CA LEU A 54 -14.77 0.95 10.82
C LEU A 54 -14.79 0.73 9.30
N LEU A 55 -13.64 0.58 8.66
CA LEU A 55 -13.56 0.33 7.22
C LEU A 55 -14.19 -1.02 6.86
N ARG A 56 -13.95 -2.07 7.66
CA ARG A 56 -14.64 -3.37 7.50
C ARG A 56 -16.16 -3.21 7.58
N GLN A 57 -16.66 -2.47 8.56
CA GLN A 57 -18.09 -2.18 8.72
C GLN A 57 -18.65 -1.30 7.59
N SER A 58 -17.81 -0.47 6.98
CA SER A 58 -18.15 0.45 5.89
C SER A 58 -18.04 -0.18 4.50
N SER A 59 -18.29 -1.49 4.39
CA SER A 59 -18.31 -2.24 3.13
C SER A 59 -16.98 -2.40 2.39
N LEU A 60 -15.83 -2.30 3.08
CA LEU A 60 -14.50 -2.50 2.48
C LEU A 60 -14.43 -3.76 1.61
N ARG A 61 -14.91 -4.90 2.11
CA ARG A 61 -14.83 -6.17 1.39
C ARG A 61 -15.61 -6.12 0.07
N GLN A 62 -16.82 -5.56 0.10
CA GLN A 62 -17.67 -5.41 -1.08
C GLN A 62 -17.02 -4.45 -2.09
N VAL A 63 -16.45 -3.34 -1.61
CA VAL A 63 -15.74 -2.36 -2.45
C VAL A 63 -14.57 -3.02 -3.18
N LEU A 64 -13.72 -3.76 -2.46
CA LEU A 64 -12.57 -4.47 -3.05
C LEU A 64 -13.01 -5.58 -4.02
N GLN A 65 -14.03 -6.37 -3.67
CA GLN A 65 -14.57 -7.41 -4.57
C GLN A 65 -15.19 -6.80 -5.84
N SER A 66 -15.81 -5.63 -5.74
CA SER A 66 -16.33 -4.90 -6.90
C SER A 66 -15.24 -4.30 -7.80
N SER A 67 -13.97 -4.41 -7.40
CA SER A 67 -12.82 -3.87 -8.12
C SER A 67 -12.18 -4.89 -9.07
N HIS A 68 -12.25 -6.19 -8.77
CA HIS A 68 -11.83 -7.25 -9.72
C HIS A 68 -12.65 -8.56 -9.54
N ASP A 69 -13.26 -9.08 -10.62
CA ASP A 69 -14.26 -10.17 -10.58
C ASP A 69 -13.74 -11.48 -9.96
N ASP A 70 -12.45 -11.78 -10.15
CA ASP A 70 -11.81 -13.00 -9.64
C ASP A 70 -10.91 -12.73 -8.41
N LEU A 71 -11.06 -11.59 -7.72
CA LEU A 71 -10.22 -11.27 -6.56
C LEU A 71 -10.56 -12.14 -5.34
N VAL A 72 -9.60 -12.94 -4.91
CA VAL A 72 -9.70 -13.72 -3.66
C VAL A 72 -9.21 -12.89 -2.49
N ILE A 73 -10.11 -12.54 -1.58
CA ILE A 73 -9.77 -11.78 -0.37
C ILE A 73 -9.64 -12.71 0.83
N ARG A 74 -8.48 -12.65 1.50
CA ARG A 74 -8.22 -13.30 2.79
C ARG A 74 -8.05 -12.21 3.85
N ASP A 75 -8.93 -12.20 4.85
CA ASP A 75 -8.86 -11.24 5.97
C ASP A 75 -8.20 -11.94 7.17
N TYR A 76 -7.05 -11.43 7.59
CA TYR A 76 -6.26 -11.93 8.71
C TYR A 76 -6.67 -11.29 10.05
N GLY A 77 -7.74 -10.50 10.06
CA GLY A 77 -8.27 -9.85 11.25
C GLY A 77 -7.42 -8.66 11.70
N ASN A 78 -7.37 -8.42 13.00
CA ASN A 78 -6.57 -7.34 13.58
C ASN A 78 -5.30 -7.91 14.21
N LEU A 79 -4.16 -7.30 13.87
CA LEU A 79 -2.85 -7.65 14.38
C LEU A 79 -2.86 -7.60 15.91
N GLN A 80 -2.31 -8.65 16.52
CA GLN A 80 -2.06 -8.72 17.95
C GLN A 80 -0.55 -8.62 18.19
N TYR A 81 -0.17 -7.89 19.23
CA TYR A 81 1.22 -7.79 19.67
C TYR A 81 1.26 -7.67 21.20
N ALA A 82 2.41 -8.00 21.77
CA ALA A 82 2.68 -7.82 23.19
C ALA A 82 4.04 -7.16 23.35
N VAL A 83 4.13 -6.26 24.32
CA VAL A 83 5.40 -5.63 24.70
C VAL A 83 6.11 -6.52 25.70
N ASP A 84 7.41 -6.71 25.50
CA ASP A 84 8.28 -7.44 26.42
C ASP A 84 9.21 -6.50 27.21
N GLU A 85 9.78 -7.00 28.31
CA GLU A 85 10.69 -6.21 29.15
C GLU A 85 11.97 -5.75 28.43
N PRO A 86 12.59 -6.54 27.51
CA PRO A 86 13.70 -6.04 26.71
C PRO A 86 13.37 -4.75 25.94
N LEU A 87 12.20 -4.66 25.29
CA LEU A 87 11.77 -3.45 24.60
C LEU A 87 11.53 -2.27 25.54
N LEU A 88 10.92 -2.52 26.70
CA LEU A 88 10.74 -1.49 27.73
C LEU A 88 12.09 -0.98 28.23
N GLN A 89 13.05 -1.87 28.45
CA GLN A 89 14.40 -1.51 28.88
C GLN A 89 15.11 -0.68 27.80
N GLN A 90 15.00 -1.07 26.53
CA GLN A 90 15.57 -0.33 25.41
C GLN A 90 14.99 1.09 25.30
N GLN A 91 13.68 1.24 25.48
CA GLN A 91 13.05 2.57 25.56
C GLN A 91 13.61 3.37 26.74
N ARG A 92 13.65 2.80 27.95
CA ARG A 92 14.15 3.49 29.16
C ARG A 92 15.59 4.02 29.00
N VAL A 93 16.45 3.27 28.31
CA VAL A 93 17.88 3.60 28.19
C VAL A 93 18.17 4.50 27.00
N HIS A 94 17.64 4.20 25.81
CA HIS A 94 18.10 4.81 24.56
C HIS A 94 17.08 5.76 23.93
N TYR A 95 15.78 5.55 24.17
CA TYR A 95 14.70 6.24 23.46
C TYR A 95 13.63 6.75 24.43
N HIS A 96 14.03 7.21 25.61
CA HIS A 96 13.14 7.57 26.71
C HIS A 96 12.26 8.79 26.41
N HIS A 97 12.70 9.65 25.50
CA HIS A 97 11.97 10.82 25.00
C HIS A 97 11.07 10.49 23.80
N ILE A 98 11.12 9.27 23.28
CA ILE A 98 10.26 8.81 22.19
C ILE A 98 9.02 8.16 22.78
N ARG A 99 7.87 8.67 22.38
CA ARG A 99 6.58 8.23 22.90
C ARG A 99 6.31 6.79 22.49
N ASN A 100 6.05 5.93 23.48
CA ASN A 100 5.63 4.53 23.29
C ASN A 100 6.54 3.72 22.34
N TYR A 101 7.85 3.97 22.36
CA TYR A 101 8.82 3.27 21.52
C TYR A 101 8.72 1.73 21.63
N ALA A 102 8.53 1.19 22.83
CA ALA A 102 8.40 -0.24 23.06
C ALA A 102 7.16 -0.83 22.38
N ASP A 103 6.02 -0.15 22.45
CA ASP A 103 4.81 -0.55 21.73
C ASP A 103 4.98 -0.48 20.22
N PHE A 104 5.61 0.59 19.72
CA PHE A 104 5.94 0.74 18.31
C PHE A 104 6.78 -0.44 17.80
N MET A 105 7.85 -0.80 18.52
CA MET A 105 8.72 -1.90 18.12
C MET A 105 8.01 -3.25 18.21
N ALA A 106 7.21 -3.48 19.25
CA ALA A 106 6.45 -4.73 19.40
C ALA A 106 5.41 -4.90 18.26
N CYS A 107 4.65 -3.85 17.96
CA CYS A 107 3.67 -3.85 16.89
C CYS A 107 4.33 -4.08 15.53
N ASN A 108 5.41 -3.35 15.22
CA ASN A 108 6.08 -3.48 13.93
C ASN A 108 6.81 -4.82 13.76
N ARG A 109 7.37 -5.42 14.83
CA ARG A 109 7.91 -6.79 14.79
C ARG A 109 6.82 -7.81 14.42
N ALA A 110 5.65 -7.73 15.04
CA ALA A 110 4.52 -8.58 14.70
C ALA A 110 4.04 -8.36 13.27
N LEU A 111 3.98 -7.10 12.82
CA LEU A 111 3.55 -6.74 11.47
C LEU A 111 4.52 -7.25 10.40
N ILE A 112 5.83 -7.17 10.63
CA ILE A 112 6.87 -7.70 9.73
C ILE A 112 6.62 -9.18 9.42
N GLU A 113 6.41 -9.99 10.45
CA GLU A 113 6.14 -11.42 10.29
C GLU A 113 4.80 -11.69 9.60
N GLN A 114 3.77 -10.92 9.95
CA GLN A 114 2.46 -11.05 9.33
C GLN A 114 2.48 -10.70 7.84
N VAL A 115 3.18 -9.64 7.43
CA VAL A 115 3.31 -9.24 6.02
C VAL A 115 4.07 -10.29 5.22
N LYS A 116 5.16 -10.85 5.77
CA LYS A 116 5.90 -11.95 5.13
C LYS A 116 4.98 -13.15 4.88
N LEU A 117 4.17 -13.53 5.87
CA LEU A 117 3.20 -14.62 5.73
C LEU A 117 2.13 -14.32 4.67
N MET A 118 1.55 -13.12 4.70
CA MET A 118 0.55 -12.72 3.71
C MET A 118 1.10 -12.74 2.29
N LEU A 119 2.36 -12.34 2.06
CA LEU A 119 2.98 -12.33 0.74
C LEU A 119 3.35 -13.73 0.22
N VAL A 120 3.51 -14.71 1.10
CA VAL A 120 3.63 -16.13 0.72
C VAL A 120 2.27 -16.66 0.23
N GLU A 121 1.18 -16.25 0.87
CA GLU A 121 -0.16 -16.80 0.61
C GLU A 121 -0.97 -16.01 -0.43
N ASN A 122 -0.59 -14.76 -0.71
CA ASN A 122 -1.35 -13.83 -1.53
C ASN A 122 -0.44 -13.08 -2.52
N THR A 123 -1.02 -12.68 -3.65
CA THR A 123 -0.30 -11.87 -4.64
C THR A 123 -0.05 -10.44 -4.18
N GLN A 124 -0.92 -9.89 -3.33
CA GLN A 124 -0.84 -8.54 -2.77
C GLN A 124 -1.28 -8.54 -1.31
N PHE A 125 -0.89 -7.52 -0.54
CA PHE A 125 -1.45 -7.24 0.78
C PHE A 125 -1.93 -5.79 0.93
N LEU A 126 -2.89 -5.60 1.83
CA LEU A 126 -3.39 -4.33 2.31
C LEU A 126 -3.25 -4.30 3.84
N ALA A 127 -2.43 -3.40 4.37
CA ALA A 127 -2.44 -3.06 5.79
C ALA A 127 -3.33 -1.83 6.00
N ILE A 128 -4.31 -1.95 6.88
CA ILE A 128 -5.19 -0.86 7.26
C ILE A 128 -4.76 -0.43 8.64
N GLY A 129 -4.14 0.74 8.72
CA GLY A 129 -3.57 1.23 9.95
C GLY A 129 -4.58 1.83 10.90
N GLY A 130 -4.07 2.01 12.12
CA GLY A 130 -4.16 3.29 12.78
C GLY A 130 -3.08 4.24 12.26
N ASP A 131 -2.22 4.76 13.13
CA ASP A 131 -1.23 5.79 12.79
C ASP A 131 -0.11 5.31 11.86
N HIS A 132 0.59 6.25 11.20
CA HIS A 132 1.58 5.95 10.16
C HIS A 132 2.86 5.28 10.70
N ALA A 133 3.02 5.15 12.01
CA ALA A 133 4.15 4.43 12.60
C ALA A 133 4.19 2.96 12.17
N ILE A 134 3.06 2.38 11.73
CA ILE A 134 3.00 1.02 11.19
C ILE A 134 3.75 0.88 9.86
N GLY A 135 4.00 1.99 9.15
CA GLY A 135 4.68 2.01 7.85
C GLY A 135 6.09 1.42 7.91
N PHE A 136 6.73 1.46 9.07
CA PHE A 136 8.00 0.76 9.27
C PHE A 136 7.84 -0.76 9.10
N GLY A 137 6.90 -1.36 9.82
CA GLY A 137 6.72 -2.81 9.85
C GLY A 137 6.15 -3.37 8.55
N SER A 138 5.21 -2.65 7.94
CA SER A 138 4.62 -3.04 6.66
C SER A 138 5.67 -3.07 5.54
N VAL A 139 6.47 -2.00 5.41
CA VAL A 139 7.52 -1.90 4.39
C VAL A 139 8.68 -2.84 4.71
N ALA A 140 9.11 -2.97 5.97
CA ALA A 140 10.19 -3.87 6.34
C ALA A 140 9.83 -5.35 6.10
N GLY A 141 8.60 -5.76 6.41
CA GLY A 141 8.10 -7.10 6.09
C GLY A 141 8.06 -7.35 4.58
N HIS A 142 7.60 -6.35 3.81
CA HIS A 142 7.60 -6.41 2.35
C HIS A 142 9.02 -6.52 1.79
N LEU A 143 9.98 -5.71 2.26
CA LEU A 143 11.39 -5.75 1.84
C LEU A 143 12.07 -7.08 2.13
N GLN A 144 11.70 -7.76 3.22
CA GLN A 144 12.26 -9.08 3.54
C GLN A 144 11.75 -10.17 2.59
N HIS A 145 10.49 -10.09 2.16
CA HIS A 145 9.93 -11.02 1.18
C HIS A 145 10.38 -10.67 -0.25
N THR A 146 10.37 -9.39 -0.59
CA THR A 146 10.63 -8.84 -1.93
C THR A 146 11.73 -7.77 -1.83
N PRO A 147 13.03 -8.13 -1.93
CA PRO A 147 14.12 -7.18 -1.76
C PRO A 147 14.21 -6.10 -2.84
N ASN A 148 13.71 -6.37 -4.04
CA ASN A 148 13.63 -5.42 -5.16
C ASN A 148 12.36 -4.56 -5.04
N LEU A 149 12.36 -3.64 -4.08
CA LEU A 149 11.19 -2.81 -3.75
C LEU A 149 11.43 -1.33 -4.06
N SER A 150 10.38 -0.70 -4.55
CA SER A 150 10.21 0.76 -4.60
C SER A 150 9.09 1.17 -3.66
N LEU A 151 9.28 2.27 -2.94
CA LEU A 151 8.30 2.86 -2.03
C LEU A 151 7.79 4.17 -2.60
N VAL A 152 6.48 4.28 -2.74
CA VAL A 152 5.79 5.54 -3.00
C VAL A 152 5.06 5.93 -1.73
N TRP A 153 5.50 7.01 -1.11
CA TRP A 153 4.95 7.54 0.14
C TRP A 153 4.06 8.75 -0.18
N ILE A 154 2.76 8.59 -0.05
CA ILE A 154 1.75 9.60 -0.44
C ILE A 154 1.22 10.21 0.85
N ASP A 155 1.63 11.44 1.14
CA ASP A 155 1.51 12.03 2.48
C ASP A 155 1.64 13.56 2.43
N ALA A 156 1.07 14.27 3.41
CA ALA A 156 1.36 15.68 3.66
C ALA A 156 2.75 15.91 4.30
N HIS A 157 3.25 14.91 5.03
CA HIS A 157 4.46 14.92 5.85
C HIS A 157 5.53 13.97 5.30
N ALA A 158 6.77 14.14 5.73
CA ALA A 158 7.88 13.29 5.27
C ALA A 158 8.08 12.05 6.15
N ASP A 159 7.62 12.08 7.40
CA ASP A 159 7.69 10.96 8.34
C ASP A 159 9.11 10.38 8.50
N ILE A 160 10.10 11.25 8.43
CA ILE A 160 11.52 10.92 8.32
C ILE A 160 12.35 11.53 9.45
N ASN A 161 11.70 12.11 10.46
CA ASN A 161 12.40 12.59 11.64
C ASN A 161 13.21 11.46 12.30
N LEU A 162 14.35 11.83 12.87
CA LEU A 162 15.14 10.96 13.73
C LEU A 162 14.68 11.12 15.17
N HIS A 163 15.01 10.14 16.02
CA HIS A 163 14.81 10.30 17.46
C HIS A 163 15.49 11.57 18.02
N SER A 164 16.60 12.01 17.42
CA SER A 164 17.36 13.19 17.86
C SER A 164 16.85 14.52 17.28
N THR A 165 16.02 14.50 16.25
CA THR A 165 15.54 15.73 15.57
C THR A 165 14.07 16.03 15.83
N SER A 166 13.27 15.00 16.14
CA SER A 166 11.84 15.19 16.42
C SER A 166 11.63 16.06 17.65
N GLN A 167 10.86 17.14 17.49
CA GLN A 167 10.47 18.02 18.60
C GLN A 167 9.30 17.46 19.42
N SER A 168 8.43 16.66 18.78
CA SER A 168 7.23 16.11 19.41
C SER A 168 7.49 14.80 20.15
N GLY A 169 8.51 14.04 19.73
CA GLY A 169 8.73 12.67 20.19
C GLY A 169 7.67 11.67 19.70
N ASN A 170 6.74 12.09 18.82
CA ASN A 170 5.73 11.23 18.24
C ASN A 170 6.36 10.38 17.13
N ILE A 171 6.38 9.06 17.31
CA ILE A 171 7.09 8.12 16.42
C ILE A 171 6.36 7.88 15.10
N HIS A 172 5.10 8.30 14.94
CA HIS A 172 4.41 8.24 13.65
C HIS A 172 5.07 9.15 12.58
N GLY A 173 5.79 10.20 12.99
CA GLY A 173 6.57 11.06 12.09
C GLY A 173 8.02 10.60 11.87
N MET A 174 8.35 9.37 12.25
CA MET A 174 9.70 8.80 12.12
C MET A 174 9.85 7.52 11.28
N PRO A 175 8.79 6.80 10.81
CA PRO A 175 8.91 5.43 10.30
C PRO A 175 9.86 5.31 9.11
N VAL A 176 9.94 6.31 8.22
CA VAL A 176 10.82 6.23 7.04
C VAL A 176 12.30 6.24 7.43
N SER A 177 12.65 6.90 8.54
CA SER A 177 14.04 6.92 9.02
C SER A 177 14.55 5.54 9.47
N PHE A 178 13.65 4.61 9.85
CA PHE A 178 14.00 3.23 10.17
C PHE A 178 14.27 2.37 8.92
N LEU A 179 13.74 2.78 7.78
CA LEU A 179 13.75 2.02 6.53
C LEU A 179 14.97 2.36 5.65
N LEU A 180 15.41 3.62 5.65
CA LEU A 180 16.43 4.10 4.71
C LEU A 180 17.84 3.65 5.09
N GLU A 181 18.54 3.11 4.09
CA GLU A 181 19.94 2.68 4.21
C GLU A 181 20.85 3.78 4.78
N GLN A 182 20.69 5.01 4.28
CA GLN A 182 21.52 6.17 4.64
C GLN A 182 21.31 6.63 6.10
N LEU A 183 20.21 6.22 6.73
CA LEU A 183 19.85 6.60 8.09
C LEU A 183 19.98 5.45 9.09
N ARG A 184 20.38 4.24 8.67
CA ARG A 184 20.48 3.07 9.56
C ARG A 184 21.32 3.31 10.81
N ASN A 185 22.44 4.03 10.67
CA ASN A 185 23.36 4.30 11.77
C ASN A 185 22.76 5.24 12.83
N THR A 186 21.69 5.97 12.52
CA THR A 186 21.01 6.83 13.51
C THR A 186 20.14 6.03 14.47
N TRP A 187 19.88 4.75 14.18
CA TRP A 187 19.04 3.85 14.97
C TRP A 187 19.82 2.65 15.52
N GLN A 188 21.11 2.81 15.82
CA GLN A 188 22.01 1.72 16.22
C GLN A 188 21.53 0.90 17.45
N HIS A 189 20.77 1.52 18.36
CA HIS A 189 20.22 0.84 19.55
C HIS A 189 18.85 0.23 19.30
N ALA A 190 18.29 0.33 18.09
CA ALA A 190 16.96 -0.17 17.76
C ALA A 190 16.92 -1.68 17.43
N GLY A 191 18.08 -2.33 17.29
CA GLY A 191 18.16 -3.75 16.93
C GLY A 191 17.70 -4.05 15.51
N LEU A 192 17.77 -3.07 14.60
CA LEU A 192 17.21 -3.19 13.25
C LEU A 192 17.88 -4.28 12.41
N GLN A 193 19.14 -4.61 12.68
CA GLN A 193 19.83 -5.69 11.98
C GLN A 193 19.18 -7.06 12.22
N GLU A 194 18.57 -7.26 13.39
CA GLU A 194 17.94 -8.52 13.76
C GLU A 194 16.52 -8.62 13.22
N ILE A 195 15.77 -7.52 13.26
CA ILE A 195 14.32 -7.55 12.95
C ILE A 195 13.98 -7.11 11.52
N ALA A 196 14.82 -6.27 10.91
CA ALA A 196 14.61 -5.65 9.61
C ALA A 196 15.96 -5.42 8.92
N PRO A 197 16.69 -6.49 8.56
CA PRO A 197 18.06 -6.38 8.02
C PRO A 197 18.12 -5.68 6.65
N ASN A 198 17.05 -5.79 5.85
CA ASN A 198 16.96 -5.16 4.54
C ASN A 198 16.65 -3.67 4.70
N CYS A 199 17.26 -2.85 3.85
CA CYS A 199 17.07 -1.40 3.84
C CYS A 199 16.54 -0.95 2.49
N LEU A 200 15.81 0.16 2.48
CA LEU A 200 15.38 0.82 1.26
C LEU A 200 16.48 1.80 0.79
N PRO A 201 16.99 1.68 -0.44
CA PRO A 201 17.87 2.69 -1.01
C PRO A 201 17.09 3.99 -1.24
N LYS A 202 17.68 5.15 -0.95
CA LYS A 202 17.05 6.47 -1.17
C LYS A 202 16.45 6.67 -2.57
N ASP A 203 17.07 6.07 -3.60
CA ASP A 203 16.65 6.24 -5.00
C ASP A 203 15.44 5.37 -5.36
N GLN A 204 15.00 4.53 -4.42
CA GLN A 204 13.77 3.73 -4.52
C GLN A 204 12.66 4.28 -3.64
N LEU A 205 12.82 5.48 -3.07
CA LEU A 205 11.79 6.23 -2.36
C LEU A 205 11.38 7.46 -3.17
N VAL A 206 10.07 7.65 -3.34
CA VAL A 206 9.48 8.88 -3.88
C VAL A 206 8.33 9.32 -2.98
N TYR A 207 8.35 10.58 -2.55
CA TYR A 207 7.22 11.21 -1.87
C TYR A 207 6.31 11.97 -2.84
N ILE A 208 5.00 11.98 -2.56
CA ILE A 208 4.01 12.76 -3.28
C ILE A 208 3.06 13.43 -2.28
N GLY A 209 2.86 14.75 -2.39
CA GLY A 209 1.85 15.48 -1.62
C GLY A 209 2.41 16.32 -0.45
N LEU A 210 3.73 16.35 -0.29
CA LEU A 210 4.37 17.04 0.84
C LEU A 210 3.99 18.52 0.89
N ARG A 211 3.64 19.00 2.09
CA ARG A 211 3.26 20.41 2.32
C ARG A 211 3.38 20.87 3.77
N ASP A 212 3.66 19.98 4.70
CA ASP A 212 3.98 20.32 6.09
C ASP A 212 5.20 19.51 6.52
N ILE A 213 6.39 20.10 6.34
CA ILE A 213 7.68 19.43 6.52
C ILE A 213 8.45 20.15 7.61
N ASP A 214 8.90 19.42 8.62
CA ASP A 214 9.75 20.00 9.68
C ASP A 214 11.10 20.47 9.10
N PRO A 215 11.74 21.50 9.68
CA PRO A 215 13.06 21.96 9.21
C PRO A 215 14.14 20.87 9.15
N TYR A 216 14.14 19.93 10.10
CA TYR A 216 15.09 18.82 10.10
C TYR A 216 14.74 17.74 9.07
N GLU A 217 13.45 17.50 8.79
CA GLU A 217 13.05 16.62 7.69
C GLU A 217 13.47 17.20 6.35
N ALA A 218 13.23 18.50 6.14
CA ALA A 218 13.71 19.21 4.95
C ALA A 218 15.24 19.13 4.82
N PHE A 219 15.97 19.25 5.93
CA PHE A 219 17.43 19.03 5.93
C PHE A 219 17.79 17.60 5.50
N ILE A 220 17.13 16.57 6.05
CA ILE A 220 17.38 15.16 5.71
C ILE A 220 17.08 14.89 4.23
N LEU A 221 15.91 15.31 3.74
CA LEU A 221 15.49 15.16 2.34
C LEU A 221 16.54 15.73 1.39
N ASN A 222 17.01 16.95 1.64
CA ASN A 222 18.01 17.62 0.81
C ASN A 222 19.42 17.01 0.97
N LYS A 223 19.83 16.68 2.19
CA LYS A 223 21.17 16.14 2.48
C LYS A 223 21.37 14.75 1.89
N VAL A 224 20.34 13.90 2.00
CA VAL A 224 20.35 12.54 1.45
C VAL A 224 20.08 12.58 -0.06
N GLY A 225 19.34 13.58 -0.55
CA GLY A 225 18.95 13.69 -1.95
C GLY A 225 17.81 12.73 -2.28
N ILE A 226 16.77 12.73 -1.45
CA ILE A 226 15.55 11.94 -1.63
C ILE A 226 14.61 12.68 -2.57
N ARG A 227 13.97 11.95 -3.48
CA ARG A 227 13.03 12.55 -4.43
C ARG A 227 11.68 12.76 -3.76
N TYR A 228 11.13 13.95 -3.90
CA TYR A 228 9.81 14.29 -3.41
C TYR A 228 9.12 15.26 -4.35
N TYR A 229 7.79 15.20 -4.36
CA TYR A 229 6.92 16.12 -5.10
C TYR A 229 5.97 16.79 -4.11
N ALA A 230 6.38 17.97 -3.65
CA ALA A 230 5.56 18.83 -2.80
C ALA A 230 4.42 19.49 -3.59
N MET A 231 3.37 19.94 -2.89
CA MET A 231 2.16 20.48 -3.53
C MET A 231 2.45 21.66 -4.48
N ASP A 232 3.41 22.52 -4.17
CA ASP A 232 3.81 23.64 -5.04
C ASP A 232 4.34 23.19 -6.42
N THR A 233 4.92 21.99 -6.47
CA THR A 233 5.43 21.35 -7.68
C THR A 233 4.29 20.67 -8.41
N ILE A 234 3.37 20.03 -7.68
CA ILE A 234 2.15 19.45 -8.24
C ILE A 234 1.30 20.54 -8.91
N ASP A 235 1.13 21.69 -8.27
CA ASP A 235 0.40 22.85 -8.83
C ASP A 235 1.02 23.36 -10.13
N ARG A 236 2.36 23.33 -10.22
CA ARG A 236 3.11 23.85 -11.36
C ARG A 236 3.08 22.93 -12.58
N VAL A 237 3.18 21.61 -12.39
CA VAL A 237 3.34 20.66 -13.50
C VAL A 237 2.13 19.73 -13.70
N GLY A 238 1.22 19.68 -12.73
CA GLY A 238 0.06 18.81 -12.71
C GLY A 238 0.38 17.35 -12.41
N VAL A 239 -0.59 16.65 -11.82
CA VAL A 239 -0.49 15.22 -11.47
C VAL A 239 -0.05 14.30 -12.62
N PRO A 240 -0.48 14.48 -13.89
CA PRO A 240 0.01 13.63 -14.98
C PRO A 240 1.53 13.63 -15.12
N LYS A 241 2.18 14.80 -14.97
CA LYS A 241 3.63 14.89 -15.06
C LYS A 241 4.32 14.32 -13.81
N ILE A 242 3.71 14.48 -12.64
CA ILE A 242 4.20 13.88 -11.39
C ILE A 242 4.19 12.35 -11.47
N ILE A 243 3.15 11.76 -12.05
CA ILE A 243 3.07 10.32 -12.30
C ILE A 243 4.22 9.86 -13.20
N GLU A 244 4.44 10.52 -14.34
CA GLU A 244 5.54 10.21 -15.26
C GLU A 244 6.90 10.28 -14.53
N MET A 245 7.17 11.40 -13.84
CA MET A 245 8.42 11.60 -13.10
C MET A 245 8.61 10.60 -11.95
N THR A 246 7.52 10.16 -11.32
CA THR A 246 7.55 9.12 -10.28
C THR A 246 7.95 7.78 -10.89
N LEU A 247 7.30 7.38 -11.99
CA LEU A 247 7.55 6.09 -12.63
C LEU A 247 8.96 6.02 -13.26
N ASP A 248 9.45 7.12 -13.83
CA ASP A 248 10.81 7.23 -14.38
C ASP A 248 11.90 7.17 -13.29
N ALA A 249 11.60 7.68 -12.10
CA ALA A 249 12.52 7.70 -10.99
C ALA A 249 12.73 6.32 -10.33
N LEU A 250 11.73 5.44 -10.43
CA LEU A 250 11.73 4.12 -9.82
C LEU A 250 12.34 3.08 -10.77
N ASN A 251 12.98 2.06 -10.20
CA ASN A 251 13.47 0.96 -11.01
C ASN A 251 12.26 0.18 -11.59
N PRO A 252 12.13 0.00 -12.92
CA PRO A 252 10.96 -0.63 -13.52
C PRO A 252 10.84 -2.13 -13.24
N GLN A 253 11.90 -2.78 -12.77
CA GLN A 253 11.90 -4.19 -12.35
C GLN A 253 11.49 -4.37 -10.88
N ASN A 254 11.41 -3.30 -10.09
CA ASN A 254 11.02 -3.39 -8.69
C ASN A 254 9.51 -3.53 -8.54
N LYS A 255 9.09 -4.28 -7.52
CA LYS A 255 7.73 -4.22 -7.00
C LYS A 255 7.51 -2.88 -6.29
N ILE A 256 6.26 -2.46 -6.19
CA ILE A 256 5.87 -1.19 -5.57
C ILE A 256 5.14 -1.48 -4.25
N HIS A 257 5.58 -0.81 -3.20
CA HIS A 257 4.83 -0.58 -1.98
C HIS A 257 4.26 0.85 -2.04
N VAL A 258 2.95 1.00 -1.83
CA VAL A 258 2.31 2.31 -1.73
C VAL A 258 1.86 2.54 -0.29
N SER A 259 2.52 3.46 0.42
CA SER A 259 2.05 3.91 1.73
C SER A 259 1.19 5.16 1.52
N PHE A 260 -0.10 5.07 1.81
CA PHE A 260 -1.05 6.17 1.60
C PHE A 260 -1.55 6.69 2.95
N ASP A 261 -1.05 7.86 3.35
CA ASP A 261 -1.66 8.64 4.42
C ASP A 261 -2.93 9.32 3.91
N ILE A 262 -4.04 9.16 4.62
CA ILE A 262 -5.28 9.83 4.23
C ILE A 262 -5.14 11.36 4.26
N ASP A 263 -4.24 11.88 5.09
CA ASP A 263 -3.95 13.31 5.18
C ASP A 263 -3.17 13.86 3.98
N ALA A 264 -2.70 13.02 3.06
CA ALA A 264 -2.20 13.47 1.77
C ALA A 264 -3.28 14.22 0.97
N LEU A 265 -4.54 13.80 1.15
CA LEU A 265 -5.70 14.48 0.59
C LEU A 265 -5.96 15.82 1.31
N ASP A 266 -6.56 16.77 0.60
CA ASP A 266 -6.94 18.03 1.21
C ASP A 266 -7.89 17.83 2.39
N SER A 267 -7.77 18.66 3.43
CA SER A 267 -8.64 18.61 4.61
C SER A 267 -10.15 18.72 4.32
N ASN A 268 -10.58 19.24 3.16
CA ASN A 268 -11.99 19.22 2.75
C ASN A 268 -12.45 17.84 2.21
N VAL A 269 -11.50 16.99 1.81
CA VAL A 269 -11.72 15.64 1.28
C VAL A 269 -11.52 14.59 2.37
N ALA A 270 -10.53 14.77 3.24
CA ALA A 270 -10.22 13.87 4.35
C ALA A 270 -10.10 14.63 5.70
N PRO A 271 -11.19 15.25 6.20
CA PRO A 271 -11.15 16.03 7.44
C PRO A 271 -10.88 15.21 8.72
N SER A 272 -11.18 13.91 8.72
CA SER A 272 -11.15 13.04 9.91
C SER A 272 -9.78 12.36 10.08
N THR A 273 -8.73 13.17 10.23
CA THR A 273 -7.34 12.70 10.41
C THR A 273 -6.61 13.49 11.51
N GLY A 274 -5.54 12.91 12.06
CA GLY A 274 -4.74 13.48 13.14
C GLY A 274 -4.08 14.82 12.78
N THR A 275 -3.57 14.95 11.57
CA THR A 275 -2.71 16.05 11.13
C THR A 275 -3.23 16.67 9.83
N ALA A 276 -4.52 17.06 9.83
CA ALA A 276 -5.15 17.61 8.63
C ALA A 276 -4.48 18.93 8.17
N VAL A 277 -3.90 18.91 6.96
CA VAL A 277 -3.26 20.09 6.34
C VAL A 277 -4.05 20.53 5.09
N ARG A 278 -4.33 21.84 4.98
CA ARG A 278 -4.98 22.44 3.80
C ARG A 278 -4.07 22.49 2.58
N GLY A 279 -4.67 22.59 1.40
CA GLY A 279 -3.96 22.65 0.12
C GLY A 279 -3.39 21.30 -0.29
N GLY A 280 -4.08 20.20 0.07
CA GLY A 280 -3.66 18.85 -0.28
C GLY A 280 -4.19 18.37 -1.63
N LEU A 281 -3.95 17.10 -1.94
CA LEU A 281 -4.46 16.46 -3.15
C LEU A 281 -5.98 16.47 -3.15
N THR A 282 -6.58 16.78 -4.29
CA THR A 282 -8.01 16.48 -4.51
C THR A 282 -8.22 14.96 -4.59
N LEU A 283 -9.44 14.49 -4.33
CA LEU A 283 -9.76 13.06 -4.49
C LEU A 283 -9.47 12.57 -5.92
N ARG A 284 -9.71 13.40 -6.94
CA ARG A 284 -9.43 13.08 -8.35
C ARG A 284 -7.95 12.85 -8.61
N GLU A 285 -7.09 13.61 -7.96
CA GLU A 285 -5.64 13.51 -8.07
C GLU A 285 -5.12 12.27 -7.36
N GLY A 286 -5.56 12.02 -6.12
CA GLY A 286 -5.26 10.79 -5.39
C GLY A 286 -5.65 9.55 -6.19
N ILE A 287 -6.86 9.52 -6.76
CA ILE A 287 -7.32 8.42 -7.62
C ILE A 287 -6.42 8.27 -8.87
N SER A 288 -6.07 9.37 -9.54
CA SER A 288 -5.22 9.29 -10.74
C SER A 288 -3.83 8.72 -10.44
N ILE A 289 -3.26 9.07 -9.28
CA ILE A 289 -1.96 8.55 -8.83
C ILE A 289 -2.06 7.03 -8.60
N VAL A 290 -3.02 6.57 -7.79
CA VAL A 290 -3.13 5.14 -7.47
C VAL A 290 -3.56 4.29 -8.68
N GLU A 291 -4.38 4.84 -9.57
CA GLU A 291 -4.70 4.18 -10.84
C GLU A 291 -3.43 3.97 -11.68
N ALA A 292 -2.57 4.99 -11.82
CA ALA A 292 -1.35 4.87 -12.60
C ALA A 292 -0.30 3.94 -11.97
N LEU A 293 -0.19 3.93 -10.64
CA LEU A 293 0.69 2.99 -9.93
C LEU A 293 0.23 1.54 -10.11
N ARG A 294 -1.07 1.29 -9.96
CA ARG A 294 -1.66 -0.03 -10.21
C ARG A 294 -1.43 -0.48 -11.65
N ASP A 295 -1.55 0.43 -12.62
CA ASP A 295 -1.41 0.13 -14.05
C ASP A 295 -0.03 -0.40 -14.45
N THR A 296 0.98 -0.22 -13.60
CA THR A 296 2.27 -0.85 -13.83
C THR A 296 2.26 -2.35 -13.55
N GLU A 297 1.22 -2.89 -12.89
CA GLU A 297 1.13 -4.28 -12.40
C GLU A 297 2.27 -4.67 -11.42
N ARG A 298 2.89 -3.66 -10.79
CA ARG A 298 4.02 -3.84 -9.85
C ARG A 298 3.63 -3.66 -8.39
N VAL A 299 2.47 -3.07 -8.10
CA VAL A 299 1.99 -2.87 -6.73
C VAL A 299 1.77 -4.24 -6.06
N GLN A 300 2.43 -4.45 -4.92
CA GLN A 300 2.34 -5.68 -4.14
C GLN A 300 1.95 -5.43 -2.67
N GLY A 301 2.23 -4.24 -2.15
CA GLY A 301 1.84 -3.82 -0.80
C GLY A 301 1.20 -2.45 -0.81
N VAL A 302 0.14 -2.29 -0.02
CA VAL A 302 -0.57 -1.02 0.16
C VAL A 302 -0.84 -0.81 1.64
N ASP A 303 -0.54 0.39 2.14
CA ASP A 303 -0.97 0.85 3.46
C ASP A 303 -2.02 1.95 3.28
N LEU A 304 -3.07 1.94 4.11
CA LEU A 304 -4.00 3.07 4.30
C LEU A 304 -4.07 3.42 5.78
N VAL A 305 -3.64 4.63 6.14
CA VAL A 305 -3.39 5.01 7.54
C VAL A 305 -4.06 6.35 7.93
N GLU A 306 -3.98 6.68 9.21
CA GLU A 306 -4.35 7.97 9.85
C GLU A 306 -5.82 8.40 9.74
N ILE A 307 -6.71 7.55 9.22
CA ILE A 307 -8.15 7.74 9.39
C ILE A 307 -8.46 7.70 10.89
N ASN A 308 -9.04 8.77 11.43
CA ASN A 308 -9.37 8.87 12.84
C ASN A 308 -10.86 9.15 13.05
N PRO A 309 -11.69 8.13 13.33
CA PRO A 309 -13.13 8.28 13.53
C PRO A 309 -13.55 9.10 14.76
N LYS A 310 -12.62 9.44 15.66
CA LYS A 310 -12.90 10.28 16.83
C LYS A 310 -12.71 11.78 16.56
N LEU A 311 -12.27 12.16 15.36
CA LEU A 311 -12.00 13.55 14.99
C LEU A 311 -13.04 14.05 13.98
N GLY A 312 -13.53 15.27 14.21
CA GLY A 312 -14.55 15.88 13.35
C GLY A 312 -15.99 15.44 13.67
N SER A 313 -16.92 15.86 12.82
CA SER A 313 -18.32 15.47 12.87
C SER A 313 -18.57 14.10 12.22
N GLU A 314 -19.75 13.50 12.43
CA GLU A 314 -20.15 12.27 11.72
C GLU A 314 -20.06 12.40 10.19
N ARG A 315 -20.29 13.60 9.67
CA ARG A 315 -20.11 13.90 8.24
C ARG A 315 -18.64 13.83 7.84
N ASP A 316 -17.76 14.42 8.63
CA ASP A 316 -16.32 14.43 8.38
C ASP A 316 -15.74 13.01 8.38
N VAL A 317 -16.15 12.20 9.37
CA VAL A 317 -15.80 10.77 9.46
C VAL A 317 -16.26 10.04 8.20
N ARG A 318 -17.53 10.21 7.82
CA ARG A 318 -18.09 9.56 6.62
C ARG A 318 -17.34 9.96 5.35
N THR A 319 -17.13 11.25 5.13
CA THR A 319 -16.43 11.78 3.95
C THR A 319 -15.00 11.25 3.86
N THR A 320 -14.31 11.13 5.00
CA THR A 320 -12.94 10.59 5.04
C THR A 320 -12.91 9.09 4.75
N VAL A 321 -13.83 8.32 5.35
CA VAL A 321 -13.96 6.88 5.11
C VAL A 321 -14.32 6.59 3.65
N GLU A 322 -15.29 7.32 3.07
CA GLU A 322 -15.67 7.20 1.66
C GLU A 322 -14.49 7.53 0.73
N SER A 323 -13.71 8.56 1.05
CA SER A 323 -12.51 8.91 0.29
C SER A 323 -11.45 7.81 0.34
N GLY A 324 -11.16 7.26 1.52
CA GLY A 324 -10.24 6.13 1.68
C GLY A 324 -10.71 4.88 0.92
N LEU A 325 -12.01 4.57 0.97
CA LEU A 325 -12.59 3.47 0.21
C LEU A 325 -12.47 3.68 -1.31
N GLU A 326 -12.67 4.91 -1.82
CA GLU A 326 -12.54 5.18 -3.26
C GLU A 326 -11.07 5.09 -3.72
N ILE A 327 -10.11 5.48 -2.87
CA ILE A 327 -8.67 5.25 -3.11
C ILE A 327 -8.38 3.75 -3.21
N LEU A 328 -8.83 2.94 -2.23
CA LEU A 328 -8.62 1.49 -2.25
C LEU A 328 -9.31 0.81 -3.45
N LYS A 329 -10.54 1.19 -3.74
CA LYS A 329 -11.31 0.72 -4.89
C LYS A 329 -10.54 0.94 -6.20
N SER A 330 -9.99 2.14 -6.36
CA SER A 330 -9.17 2.51 -7.51
C SER A 330 -7.86 1.72 -7.52
N MET A 331 -7.16 1.62 -6.37
CA MET A 331 -5.91 0.87 -6.26
C MET A 331 -6.06 -0.61 -6.64
N PHE A 332 -7.18 -1.25 -6.32
CA PHE A 332 -7.37 -2.70 -6.51
C PHE A 332 -8.22 -3.09 -7.74
N GLY A 333 -8.42 -2.18 -8.70
CA GLY A 333 -8.84 -2.55 -10.05
C GLY A 333 -10.04 -1.81 -10.62
N TYR A 334 -10.74 -1.01 -9.82
CA TYR A 334 -11.80 -0.17 -10.38
C TYR A 334 -11.24 0.93 -11.27
N ARG A 335 -11.92 1.19 -12.39
CA ARG A 335 -11.59 2.27 -13.31
C ARG A 335 -12.74 3.27 -13.33
N ARG A 336 -12.41 4.56 -13.26
CA ARG A 336 -13.40 5.64 -13.44
C ARG A 336 -14.09 5.61 -14.81
N SER A 337 -13.42 5.09 -15.84
CA SER A 337 -14.03 4.86 -17.16
C SER A 337 -15.09 3.76 -17.16
N GLY A 338 -15.28 3.02 -16.07
CA GLY A 338 -16.08 1.81 -16.06
C GLY A 338 -15.27 0.57 -16.46
N ARG A 339 -15.94 -0.59 -16.40
CA ARG A 339 -15.37 -1.90 -16.75
C ARG A 339 -15.79 -2.29 -18.15
N TRP A 340 -14.81 -2.72 -18.95
CA TRP A 340 -15.01 -3.15 -20.32
C TRP A 340 -14.57 -4.60 -20.58
N SER A 341 -14.15 -5.31 -19.53
CA SER A 341 -13.83 -6.74 -19.60
C SER A 341 -15.10 -7.57 -19.79
N ASN A 342 -15.02 -8.62 -20.61
CA ASN A 342 -16.13 -9.57 -20.85
C ASN A 342 -17.36 -8.96 -21.55
N ILE A 343 -17.18 -7.90 -22.34
CA ILE A 343 -18.23 -7.43 -23.26
C ILE A 343 -18.34 -8.42 -24.42
N ASP A 344 -19.54 -8.93 -24.67
CA ASP A 344 -19.84 -9.68 -25.88
C ASP A 344 -19.80 -8.73 -27.09
N THR A 345 -18.69 -8.77 -27.84
CA THR A 345 -18.50 -7.96 -29.04
C THR A 345 -19.30 -8.49 -30.23
N GLY A 346 -19.93 -9.67 -30.13
CA GLY A 346 -20.77 -10.25 -31.17
C GLY A 346 -22.14 -9.55 -31.34
N ILE A 347 -22.52 -8.66 -30.43
CA ILE A 347 -23.82 -7.97 -30.44
C ILE A 347 -23.95 -7.00 -31.63
N LEU A 348 -22.84 -6.42 -32.12
CA LEU A 348 -22.87 -5.47 -33.23
C LEU A 348 -22.89 -6.11 -34.62
N GLY A 349 -22.86 -7.45 -34.71
CA GLY A 349 -22.71 -8.15 -35.98
C GLY A 349 -21.30 -7.97 -36.57
N SER A 350 -20.84 -8.97 -37.30
CA SER A 350 -19.65 -8.84 -38.15
C SER A 350 -20.07 -8.18 -39.47
N ASP A 351 -19.56 -6.98 -39.74
CA ASP A 351 -19.68 -6.33 -41.06
C ASP A 351 -19.00 -7.16 -42.17
#